data_AF-A0A949SUT6-F1
#
_entry.id   AF-A0A949SUT6-F1
#
_cell.length_a   1.000
_cell.length_b   1.000
_cell.length_c   1.000
_cell.angle_alpha   90.00
_cell.angle_beta   90.00
_cell.angle_gamma   90.00
#
_symmetry.space_group_name_H-M   'P 1'
#
loop_
_entity.id
_entity.type
_entity.pdbx_description
1 polymer ?
#
loop_
_entity_poly.entity_id
_entity_poly.type
_entity_poly.pdbx_seq_one_letter_code
_entity_poly.pdbx_strand_id
1 'polypeptide(L)'
;MSQIVPTISSGVAGPLGVLHLPRLWQKASLAAAGKLHPDYPGCGKGYDGMTLAALGIKEDDFLAFIQTKPTYAQLEAWVKAYPGVKLTKADIYRHNQSIMGYIHGDDVRKGILEAVGLPDDGSVNPGAVDLNNLDDWQTFWATEIK
;
A
#
# COMPACT_ATOMS: atom_id res chain seq x y z
N MET A 1 -4.98 7.48 -21.82
CA MET A 1 -4.73 6.07 -21.44
C MET A 1 -5.52 5.82 -20.17
N SER A 2 -6.16 4.64 -20.00
CA SER A 2 -6.85 4.32 -18.75
C SER A 2 -5.84 4.33 -17.58
N GLN A 3 -6.24 4.96 -16.47
CA GLN A 3 -5.45 5.07 -15.24
C GLN A 3 -5.97 4.03 -14.24
N ILE A 4 -5.08 3.16 -13.80
CA ILE A 4 -5.38 1.93 -13.05
C ILE A 4 -5.46 2.24 -11.55
N VAL A 5 -6.56 1.82 -10.94
CA VAL A 5 -6.74 1.79 -9.48
C VAL A 5 -5.94 0.61 -8.89
N PRO A 6 -5.04 0.84 -7.92
CA PRO A 6 -4.26 -0.22 -7.31
C PRO A 6 -5.13 -1.02 -6.32
N THR A 7 -5.52 -2.25 -6.67
CA THR A 7 -6.46 -3.07 -5.89
C THR A 7 -5.79 -4.16 -5.02
N ILE A 8 -4.46 -4.25 -5.00
CA ILE A 8 -3.79 -5.14 -4.03
C ILE A 8 -3.98 -4.56 -2.63
N SER A 9 -4.63 -5.30 -1.73
CA SER A 9 -4.85 -4.84 -0.36
C SER A 9 -3.56 -4.54 0.40
N SER A 10 -3.59 -3.51 1.26
CA SER A 10 -2.52 -3.20 2.22
C SER A 10 -2.24 -4.35 3.20
N GLY A 11 -3.20 -5.27 3.39
CA GLY A 11 -3.10 -6.45 4.26
C GLY A 11 -2.51 -7.69 3.59
N VAL A 12 -1.98 -7.60 2.37
CA VAL A 12 -1.35 -8.73 1.68
C VAL A 12 0.18 -8.68 1.84
N ALA A 13 0.78 -9.85 2.01
CA ALA A 13 2.22 -10.06 1.97
C ALA A 13 2.63 -11.02 0.85
N GLY A 14 3.81 -10.82 0.30
CA GLY A 14 4.49 -11.78 -0.57
C GLY A 14 5.36 -12.77 0.21
N PRO A 15 6.24 -13.54 -0.47
CA PRO A 15 7.15 -14.50 0.14
C PRO A 15 8.04 -13.97 1.28
N LEU A 16 8.40 -12.67 1.28
CA LEU A 16 9.13 -12.08 2.41
C LEU A 16 8.28 -11.88 3.68
N GLY A 17 6.96 -12.06 3.59
CA GLY A 17 6.04 -11.92 4.74
C GLY A 17 5.80 -10.47 5.17
N VAL A 18 6.23 -9.48 4.38
CA VAL A 18 6.09 -8.05 4.68
C VAL A 18 4.74 -7.55 4.17
N LEU A 19 3.83 -7.19 5.09
CA LEU A 19 2.55 -6.58 4.72
C LEU A 19 2.77 -5.25 3.98
N HIS A 20 1.84 -4.95 3.07
CA HIS A 20 1.82 -3.74 2.24
C HIS A 20 2.92 -3.64 1.16
N LEU A 21 4.01 -4.41 1.23
CA LEU A 21 5.05 -4.40 0.20
C LEU A 21 4.53 -4.72 -1.22
N PRO A 22 3.61 -5.70 -1.43
CA PRO A 22 2.95 -5.92 -2.72
C PRO A 22 2.18 -4.70 -3.25
N ARG A 23 1.43 -4.01 -2.38
CA ARG A 23 0.64 -2.82 -2.75
C ARG A 23 1.55 -1.65 -3.10
N LEU A 24 2.58 -1.39 -2.28
CA LEU A 24 3.60 -0.38 -2.55
C LEU A 24 4.27 -0.60 -3.92
N TRP A 25 4.67 -1.84 -4.22
CA TRP A 25 5.21 -2.18 -5.55
C TRP A 25 4.25 -1.85 -6.68
N GLN A 26 2.99 -2.25 -6.57
CA GLN A 26 1.99 -2.01 -7.62
C GLN A 26 1.80 -0.51 -7.85
N LYS A 27 1.61 0.27 -6.77
CA LYS A 27 1.44 1.73 -6.86
C LYS A 27 2.64 2.40 -7.52
N ALA A 28 3.84 2.14 -7.03
CA ALA A 28 5.06 2.76 -7.57
C ALA A 28 5.32 2.34 -9.03
N SER A 29 5.06 1.06 -9.37
CA SER A 29 5.23 0.56 -10.74
C SER A 29 4.22 1.17 -11.71
N LEU A 30 2.96 1.34 -11.29
CA LEU A 30 1.94 2.04 -12.08
C LEU A 30 2.31 3.52 -12.27
N ALA A 31 2.83 4.18 -11.24
CA ALA A 31 3.28 5.56 -11.34
C ALA A 31 4.45 5.70 -12.33
N ALA A 32 5.47 4.84 -12.23
CA ALA A 32 6.61 4.80 -13.16
C ALA A 32 6.20 4.46 -14.59
N ALA A 33 5.07 3.77 -14.78
CA ALA A 33 4.50 3.48 -16.09
C ALA A 33 3.58 4.60 -16.62
N GLY A 34 3.30 5.65 -15.85
CA GLY A 34 2.32 6.69 -16.20
C GLY A 34 0.87 6.18 -16.24
N LYS A 35 0.57 5.15 -15.45
CA LYS A 35 -0.71 4.44 -15.45
C LYS A 35 -1.43 4.46 -14.11
N LEU A 36 -0.90 5.11 -13.08
CA LEU A 36 -1.57 5.17 -11.78
C LEU A 36 -2.75 6.14 -11.80
N HIS A 37 -3.86 5.75 -11.17
CA HIS A 37 -5.00 6.63 -10.91
C HIS A 37 -4.58 7.86 -10.07
N PRO A 38 -5.02 9.09 -10.41
CA PRO A 38 -4.50 10.34 -9.85
C PRO A 38 -4.74 10.50 -8.34
N ASP A 39 -5.78 9.87 -7.82
CA ASP A 39 -6.11 9.91 -6.38
C ASP A 39 -5.12 9.09 -5.53
N TYR A 40 -4.27 8.28 -6.16
CA TYR A 40 -3.28 7.45 -5.48
C TYR A 40 -1.88 8.03 -5.65
N PRO A 41 -1.14 8.31 -4.56
CA PRO A 41 0.27 8.65 -4.67
C PRO A 41 1.08 7.41 -5.06
N GLY A 42 2.07 7.54 -5.95
CA GLY A 42 2.96 6.41 -6.30
C GLY A 42 3.73 5.85 -5.11
N CYS A 43 4.15 6.73 -4.19
CA CYS A 43 4.72 6.41 -2.89
C CYS A 43 4.36 7.53 -1.91
N GLY A 44 3.44 7.27 -0.99
CA GLY A 44 2.96 8.22 0.01
C GLY A 44 3.73 8.17 1.34
N LYS A 45 3.31 9.00 2.31
CA LYS A 45 3.92 9.03 3.66
C LYS A 45 3.20 8.17 4.71
N GLY A 46 2.08 7.55 4.35
CA GLY A 46 1.38 6.55 5.17
C GLY A 46 2.07 5.19 5.14
N TYR A 47 1.32 4.12 4.85
CA TYR A 47 1.86 2.75 4.82
C TYR A 47 3.09 2.56 3.91
N ASP A 48 3.19 3.28 2.80
CA ASP A 48 4.36 3.23 1.91
C ASP A 48 5.65 3.61 2.67
N GLY A 49 5.62 4.78 3.34
CA GLY A 49 6.71 5.25 4.20
C GLY A 49 6.95 4.36 5.41
N MET A 50 5.90 3.85 6.06
CA MET A 50 6.03 2.91 7.18
C MET A 50 6.78 1.64 6.77
N THR A 51 6.44 1.05 5.61
CA THR A 51 7.10 -0.15 5.09
C THR A 51 8.56 0.11 4.76
N LEU A 52 8.88 1.19 4.05
CA LEU A 52 10.27 1.52 3.72
C LEU A 52 11.11 1.80 4.97
N ALA A 53 10.57 2.55 5.93
CA ALA A 53 11.24 2.83 7.20
C ALA A 53 11.46 1.57 8.04
N ALA A 54 10.48 0.66 8.10
CA ALA A 54 10.57 -0.60 8.82
C ALA A 54 11.64 -1.52 8.21
N LEU A 55 11.75 -1.55 6.89
CA LEU A 55 12.77 -2.31 6.16
C LEU A 55 14.15 -1.65 6.21
N GLY A 56 14.24 -0.36 6.56
CA GLY A 56 15.49 0.41 6.50
C GLY A 56 15.91 0.78 5.09
N ILE A 57 14.96 0.84 4.15
CA ILE A 57 15.20 1.16 2.74
C ILE A 57 14.94 2.64 2.50
N LYS A 58 15.85 3.33 1.81
CA LYS A 58 15.66 4.72 1.40
C LYS A 58 14.61 4.81 0.28
N GLU A 59 13.72 5.78 0.40
CA GLU A 59 12.67 6.04 -0.60
C GLU A 59 13.26 6.28 -1.99
N ASP A 60 14.32 7.09 -2.10
CA ASP A 60 14.98 7.37 -3.38
C ASP A 60 15.55 6.12 -4.04
N ASP A 61 16.19 5.22 -3.26
CA ASP A 61 16.75 3.96 -3.79
C ASP A 61 15.64 3.03 -4.27
N PHE A 62 14.55 2.93 -3.50
CA PHE A 62 13.37 2.15 -3.88
C PHE A 62 12.75 2.69 -5.18
N LEU A 63 12.50 4.00 -5.26
CA LEU A 63 11.92 4.62 -6.44
C LEU A 63 12.84 4.50 -7.67
N ALA A 64 14.16 4.65 -7.49
CA ALA A 64 15.14 4.43 -8.55
C ALA A 64 15.12 2.99 -9.06
N PHE A 65 15.01 2.00 -8.16
CA PHE A 65 14.87 0.59 -8.56
C PHE A 65 13.55 0.34 -9.31
N ILE A 66 12.44 0.93 -8.86
CA ILE A 66 11.14 0.82 -9.54
C ILE A 66 11.18 1.36 -10.98
N GLN A 67 11.98 2.39 -11.28
CA GLN A 67 12.14 2.88 -12.67
C GLN A 67 12.70 1.83 -13.63
N THR A 68 13.36 0.79 -13.12
CA THR A 68 13.81 -0.36 -13.93
C THR A 68 12.68 -1.31 -14.33
N LYS A 69 11.45 -1.05 -13.86
CA LYS A 69 10.20 -1.82 -14.07
C LYS A 69 10.34 -3.29 -13.64
N PRO A 70 10.73 -3.55 -12.38
CA PRO A 70 10.92 -4.91 -11.88
C PRO A 70 9.58 -5.64 -11.72
N THR A 71 9.59 -6.95 -11.91
CA THR A 71 8.51 -7.81 -11.41
C THR A 71 8.51 -7.81 -9.88
N TYR A 72 7.39 -8.23 -9.26
CA TYR A 72 7.34 -8.30 -7.80
C TYR A 72 8.39 -9.26 -7.21
N ALA A 73 8.66 -10.40 -7.86
CA ALA A 73 9.70 -11.32 -7.43
C ALA A 73 11.11 -10.71 -7.51
N GLN A 74 11.38 -9.89 -8.53
CA GLN A 74 12.63 -9.14 -8.63
C GLN A 74 12.73 -8.07 -7.54
N LEU A 75 11.62 -7.42 -7.17
CA LEU A 75 11.60 -6.50 -6.04
C LEU A 75 11.93 -7.21 -4.73
N GLU A 76 11.31 -8.34 -4.42
CA GLU A 76 11.64 -9.04 -3.17
C GLU A 76 13.10 -9.53 -3.13
N ALA A 77 13.63 -9.99 -4.27
CA ALA A 77 15.04 -10.33 -4.38
C ALA A 77 15.95 -9.12 -4.11
N TRP A 78 15.61 -7.95 -4.66
CA TRP A 78 16.32 -6.69 -4.42
C TRP A 78 16.22 -6.23 -2.97
N VAL A 79 15.02 -6.25 -2.37
CA VAL A 79 14.79 -5.93 -0.95
C VAL A 79 15.66 -6.81 -0.07
N LYS A 80 15.69 -8.12 -0.32
CA LYS A 80 16.51 -9.07 0.45
C LYS A 80 18.01 -8.81 0.34
N ALA A 81 18.46 -8.26 -0.79
CA ALA A 81 19.87 -7.92 -1.03
C ALA A 81 20.24 -6.50 -0.57
N TYR A 82 19.27 -5.67 -0.16
CA TYR A 82 19.52 -4.29 0.19
C TYR A 82 20.41 -4.17 1.45
N PRO A 83 21.49 -3.36 1.42
CA PRO A 83 22.41 -3.25 2.55
C PRO A 83 21.71 -2.79 3.83
N GLY A 84 21.84 -3.59 4.90
CA GLY A 84 21.26 -3.27 6.20
C GLY A 84 19.74 -3.47 6.30
N VAL A 85 19.12 -4.14 5.33
CA VAL A 85 17.69 -4.42 5.34
C VAL A 85 17.27 -5.20 6.60
N LYS A 86 16.13 -4.84 7.17
CA LYS A 86 15.58 -5.46 8.38
C LYS A 86 14.51 -6.50 8.03
N LEU A 87 14.93 -7.76 7.96
CA LEU A 87 14.07 -8.89 7.60
C LEU A 87 14.08 -10.02 8.65
N THR A 88 14.48 -9.74 9.89
CA THR A 88 14.34 -10.75 10.94
C THR A 88 12.85 -11.04 11.19
N LYS A 89 12.52 -12.21 11.73
CA LYS A 89 11.14 -12.54 12.11
C LYS A 89 10.53 -11.49 13.04
N ALA A 90 11.34 -10.92 13.94
CA ALA A 90 10.91 -9.88 14.86
C ALA A 90 10.63 -8.55 14.15
N ASP A 91 11.44 -8.17 13.17
CA ASP A 91 11.23 -6.95 12.38
C ASP A 91 9.96 -7.03 11.54
N ILE A 92 9.78 -8.15 10.83
CA ILE A 92 8.58 -8.41 10.02
C ILE A 92 7.34 -8.43 10.90
N TYR A 93 7.38 -9.13 12.04
CA TYR A 93 6.26 -9.16 12.99
C TYR A 93 5.88 -7.76 13.46
N ARG A 94 6.86 -6.96 13.91
CA ARG A 94 6.63 -5.58 14.39
C ARG A 94 6.01 -4.70 13.31
N HIS A 95 6.54 -4.77 12.08
CA HIS A 95 5.98 -4.05 10.94
C HIS A 95 4.54 -4.47 10.66
N ASN A 96 4.29 -5.78 10.58
CA ASN A 96 2.97 -6.31 10.27
C ASN A 96 1.94 -5.94 11.34
N GLN A 97 2.31 -5.97 12.63
CA GLN A 97 1.44 -5.47 13.70
C GLN A 97 1.15 -3.97 13.55
N SER A 98 2.12 -3.18 13.09
CA SER A 98 1.92 -1.75 12.85
C SER A 98 0.95 -1.49 11.69
N ILE A 99 1.01 -2.29 10.62
CA ILE A 99 0.04 -2.21 9.51
C ILE A 99 -1.36 -2.65 9.97
N MET A 100 -1.47 -3.73 10.73
CA MET A 100 -2.76 -4.25 11.19
C MET A 100 -3.41 -3.39 12.28
N GLY A 101 -2.61 -2.74 13.12
CA GLY A 101 -3.08 -1.90 14.21
C GLY A 101 -3.28 -0.43 13.85
N TYR A 102 -2.99 -0.02 12.62
CA TYR A 102 -3.14 1.37 12.22
C TYR A 102 -4.62 1.72 11.97
N ILE A 103 -5.05 2.82 12.57
CA ILE A 103 -6.39 3.37 12.46
C ILE A 103 -6.25 4.76 11.81
N HIS A 104 -7.04 5.00 10.78
CA HIS A 104 -7.10 6.30 10.11
C HIS A 104 -7.64 7.38 11.05
N GLY A 105 -7.28 8.63 10.77
CA GLY A 105 -7.94 9.78 11.41
C GLY A 105 -9.45 9.78 11.14
N ASP A 106 -10.21 10.42 12.05
CA ASP A 106 -11.67 10.48 11.97
C ASP A 106 -12.17 11.10 10.65
N ASP A 107 -11.44 12.09 10.14
CA ASP A 107 -11.71 12.75 8.87
C ASP A 107 -11.59 11.80 7.69
N VAL A 108 -10.50 11.03 7.62
CA VAL A 108 -10.27 10.04 6.55
C VAL A 108 -11.28 8.89 6.63
N ARG A 109 -11.54 8.35 7.83
CA ARG A 109 -12.56 7.31 8.03
C ARG A 109 -13.92 7.79 7.56
N LYS A 110 -14.37 8.96 8.02
CA LYS A 110 -15.67 9.52 7.66
C LYS A 110 -15.81 9.72 6.15
N GLY A 111 -14.77 10.24 5.48
CA GLY A 111 -14.76 10.43 4.03
C GLY A 111 -14.94 9.12 3.27
N ILE A 112 -14.21 8.06 3.66
CA ILE A 112 -14.34 6.73 3.04
C ILE A 112 -15.75 6.16 3.27
N LEU A 113 -16.26 6.20 4.50
CA LEU A 113 -17.58 5.67 4.81
C LEU A 113 -18.71 6.39 4.07
N GLU A 114 -18.63 7.72 3.94
CA GLU A 114 -19.57 8.51 3.15
C GLU A 114 -19.49 8.13 1.66
N ALA A 115 -18.29 8.00 1.10
CA ALA A 115 -18.09 7.65 -0.31
C ALA A 115 -18.63 6.26 -0.68
N VAL A 116 -18.61 5.32 0.26
CA VAL A 116 -19.11 3.95 0.08
C VAL A 116 -20.53 3.73 0.62
N GLY A 117 -21.18 4.78 1.15
CA GLY A 117 -22.56 4.75 1.62
C GLY A 117 -22.78 3.96 2.92
N LEU A 118 -21.77 3.85 3.78
CA LEU A 118 -21.85 3.20 5.08
C LEU A 118 -22.00 4.21 6.22
N PRO A 119 -22.73 3.87 7.31
CA PRO A 119 -22.83 4.73 8.48
C PRO A 119 -21.52 4.76 9.28
N ASP A 120 -21.15 5.92 9.83
CA ASP A 120 -20.07 6.07 10.82
C ASP A 120 -20.64 5.94 12.24
N ASP A 121 -21.25 4.79 12.54
CA ASP A 121 -21.93 4.48 13.82
C ASP A 121 -21.17 3.43 14.66
N GLY A 122 -19.95 3.09 14.25
CA GLY A 122 -19.12 2.06 14.90
C GLY A 122 -19.43 0.63 14.49
N SER A 123 -20.34 0.39 13.54
CA SER A 123 -20.62 -0.95 13.00
C SER A 123 -19.58 -1.45 11.99
N VAL A 124 -18.75 -0.55 11.44
CA VAL A 124 -17.70 -0.85 10.47
C VAL A 124 -16.35 -1.03 11.18
N ASN A 125 -15.55 -2.03 10.76
CA ASN A 125 -14.20 -2.19 11.29
C ASN A 125 -13.36 -0.93 10.98
N PRO A 126 -12.84 -0.23 12.02
CA PRO A 126 -12.07 1.00 11.81
C PRO A 126 -10.65 0.77 11.30
N GLY A 127 -10.24 -0.50 11.15
CA GLY A 127 -8.92 -0.87 10.64
C GLY A 127 -8.64 -0.21 9.29
N ALA A 128 -7.55 0.53 9.19
CA ALA A 128 -7.23 1.28 7.97
C ALA A 128 -7.00 0.38 6.75
N VAL A 129 -6.63 -0.90 6.94
CA VAL A 129 -6.58 -1.87 5.84
C VAL A 129 -7.96 -2.10 5.23
N ASP A 130 -8.99 -2.31 6.06
CA ASP A 130 -10.35 -2.56 5.58
C ASP A 130 -10.96 -1.30 4.96
N LEU A 131 -10.72 -0.14 5.56
CA LEU A 131 -11.15 1.14 4.98
C LEU A 131 -10.49 1.41 3.62
N ASN A 132 -9.17 1.16 3.48
CA ASN A 132 -8.49 1.30 2.19
C ASN A 132 -9.06 0.33 1.15
N ASN A 133 -9.42 -0.90 1.55
CA ASN A 133 -10.04 -1.86 0.64
C ASN A 133 -11.39 -1.32 0.12
N LEU A 134 -12.25 -0.79 1.00
CA LEU A 134 -13.53 -0.19 0.61
C LEU A 134 -13.34 0.97 -0.37
N ASP A 135 -12.38 1.86 -0.08
CA ASP A 135 -12.05 3.01 -0.93
C ASP A 135 -11.53 2.56 -2.31
N ASP A 136 -10.64 1.57 -2.34
CA ASP A 136 -10.12 0.97 -3.58
C ASP A 136 -11.22 0.36 -4.44
N TRP A 137 -12.12 -0.41 -3.83
CA TRP A 137 -13.19 -1.09 -4.54
C TRP A 137 -14.22 -0.10 -5.08
N GLN A 138 -14.56 0.92 -4.29
CA GLN A 138 -15.47 1.98 -4.71
C GLN A 138 -14.88 2.78 -5.87
N THR A 139 -13.61 3.16 -5.78
CA THR A 139 -12.93 3.91 -6.84
C THR A 139 -12.80 3.06 -8.11
N PHE A 140 -12.43 1.79 -7.98
CA PHE A 140 -12.42 0.85 -9.11
C PHE A 140 -13.80 0.76 -9.79
N TRP A 141 -14.87 0.55 -9.02
CA TRP A 141 -16.23 0.47 -9.55
C TRP A 141 -16.64 1.76 -10.25
N ALA A 142 -16.37 2.92 -9.64
CA ALA A 142 -16.72 4.22 -10.17
C ALA A 142 -15.96 4.57 -11.46
N THR A 143 -14.71 4.11 -11.60
CA THR A 143 -13.86 4.43 -12.75
C THR A 143 -14.01 3.45 -13.91
N GLU A 144 -14.20 2.15 -13.64
CA GLU A 144 -14.14 1.10 -14.67
C GLU A 144 -15.50 0.50 -15.04
N ILE A 145 -16.52 0.64 -14.17
CA ILE A 145 -17.81 -0.04 -14.34
C ILE A 145 -18.96 0.94 -14.58
N LYS A 146 -18.99 2.06 -13.86
CA LYS A 146 -20.07 3.06 -13.90
C LYS A 146 -19.86 4.09 -15.01
#